data_AF-A0A1V8Y7Z5-F1
#
_entry.id   AF-A0A1V8Y7Z5-F1
#
_cell.length_a   1.000
_cell.length_b   1.000
_cell.length_c   1.000
_cell.angle_alpha   90.00
_cell.angle_beta   90.00
_cell.angle_gamma   90.00
#
_symmetry.space_group_name_H-M   'P 1'
#
loop_
_entity.id
_entity.type
_entity.pdbx_description
1 polymer ?
#
loop_
_entity_poly.entity_id
_entity_poly.type
_entity_poly.pdbx_seq_one_letter_code
_entity_poly.pdbx_strand_id
1 'polypeptide(L)'
;MGKQWKYFMLLLFFIPYVYFSLLLDFRYHSVFGLIFLIFLSFYAGFVLHKKKQLFFLFLGNVSTTITSYLAYLYFSDWHSFYQPFHPTMLILLLSLLYLIPQMLGAFWARIFTHREVKTISRKDQRNYRK
;
A
#
# COMPACT_ATOMS: atom_id res chain seq x y z
N MET A 1 16.24 -14.73 -2.05
CA MET A 1 14.77 -14.55 -2.01
C MET A 1 14.26 -14.47 -3.46
N GLY A 2 13.96 -15.61 -4.09
CA GLY A 2 14.34 -15.83 -5.50
C GLY A 2 13.37 -15.37 -6.60
N LYS A 3 12.15 -15.90 -6.63
CA LYS A 3 11.22 -15.71 -7.78
C LYS A 3 9.76 -15.66 -7.36
N GLN A 4 9.36 -16.57 -6.46
CA GLN A 4 7.98 -16.71 -5.96
C GLN A 4 7.42 -15.42 -5.34
N TRP A 5 8.23 -14.69 -4.58
CA TRP A 5 7.83 -13.42 -3.97
C TRP A 5 7.44 -12.35 -5.00
N LYS A 6 8.13 -12.31 -6.15
CA LYS A 6 7.83 -11.33 -7.20
C LYS A 6 6.48 -11.63 -7.86
N TYR A 7 6.21 -12.90 -8.18
CA TYR A 7 4.92 -13.32 -8.73
C TYR A 7 3.76 -13.07 -7.76
N PHE A 8 3.98 -13.34 -6.47
CA PHE A 8 3.00 -13.02 -5.44
C PHE A 8 2.68 -11.51 -5.40
N MET A 9 3.70 -10.65 -5.47
CA MET A 9 3.48 -9.20 -5.53
C MET A 9 2.76 -8.75 -6.80
N LEU A 10 3.10 -9.33 -7.95
CA LEU A 10 2.39 -9.06 -9.20
C LEU A 10 0.90 -9.41 -9.08
N LEU A 11 0.57 -10.55 -8.47
CA LEU A 11 -0.82 -10.94 -8.24
C LEU A 11 -1.57 -9.94 -7.36
N LEU A 12 -0.91 -9.44 -6.30
CA LEU A 12 -1.48 -8.43 -5.41
C LEU A 12 -1.77 -7.10 -6.09
N PHE A 13 -1.15 -6.79 -7.23
CA PHE A 13 -1.38 -5.52 -7.97
C PHE A 13 -2.66 -5.52 -8.80
N PHE A 14 -3.22 -6.69 -9.06
CA PHE A 14 -4.51 -6.82 -9.71
C PHE A 14 -5.69 -6.66 -8.76
N ILE A 15 -5.44 -6.56 -7.45
CA ILE A 15 -6.49 -6.38 -6.46
C ILE A 15 -6.95 -4.91 -6.48
N PRO A 16 -8.24 -4.63 -6.73
CA PRO A 16 -8.78 -3.29 -6.77
C PRO A 16 -9.01 -2.72 -5.35
N TYR A 17 -7.93 -2.43 -4.61
CA TYR A 17 -8.01 -2.10 -3.19
C TYR A 17 -8.92 -0.91 -2.87
N VAL A 18 -8.86 0.17 -3.67
CA VAL A 18 -9.67 1.37 -3.44
C VAL A 18 -11.16 1.08 -3.66
N TYR A 19 -11.48 0.33 -4.72
CA TYR A 19 -12.85 -0.14 -4.94
C TYR A 19 -13.33 -0.99 -3.76
N PHE A 20 -12.51 -1.94 -3.29
CA PHE A 20 -12.91 -2.80 -2.18
C PHE A 20 -13.05 -2.06 -0.86
N SER A 21 -12.22 -1.06 -0.56
CA SER A 21 -12.42 -0.23 0.63
C SER A 21 -13.76 0.50 0.61
N LEU A 22 -14.14 1.04 -0.56
CA LEU A 22 -15.41 1.74 -0.73
C LEU A 22 -16.60 0.80 -0.68
N LEU A 23 -16.49 -0.36 -1.33
CA LEU A 23 -17.54 -1.38 -1.29
C LEU A 23 -17.76 -1.89 0.14
N LEU A 24 -16.68 -2.05 0.92
CA LEU A 24 -16.75 -2.47 2.32
C LEU A 24 -17.47 -1.42 3.16
N ASP A 25 -17.08 -0.16 3.01
CA ASP A 25 -17.67 0.97 3.73
C ASP A 25 -19.14 1.19 3.37
N PHE A 26 -19.50 1.02 2.11
CA PHE A 26 -20.88 0.99 1.65
C PHE A 26 -21.67 -0.16 2.30
N ARG A 27 -21.18 -1.40 2.22
CA ARG A 27 -21.90 -2.59 2.71
C ARG A 27 -22.11 -2.58 4.22
N TYR A 28 -21.14 -2.07 4.97
CA TYR A 28 -21.18 -2.05 6.43
C TYR A 28 -21.57 -0.69 7.00
N HIS A 29 -21.93 0.28 6.17
CA HIS A 29 -22.23 1.67 6.55
C HIS A 29 -21.16 2.23 7.52
N SER A 30 -19.90 2.03 7.18
CA SER A 30 -18.74 2.31 8.03
C SER A 30 -17.67 3.08 7.25
N VAL A 31 -16.60 3.46 7.94
CA VAL A 31 -15.36 4.03 7.34
C VAL A 31 -14.17 3.09 7.53
N PHE A 32 -14.45 1.84 7.93
CA PHE A 32 -13.45 0.84 8.26
C PHE A 32 -12.55 0.48 7.08
N GLY A 33 -13.10 0.31 5.88
CA GLY A 33 -12.37 0.05 4.65
C GLY A 33 -11.37 1.15 4.33
N LEU A 34 -11.79 2.41 4.41
CA LEU A 34 -10.90 3.56 4.23
C LEU A 34 -9.76 3.57 5.26
N ILE A 35 -10.07 3.37 6.54
CA ILE A 35 -9.07 3.34 7.63
C ILE A 35 -8.11 2.15 7.46
N PHE A 36 -8.64 0.96 7.19
CA PHE A 36 -7.87 -0.24 6.96
C PHE A 36 -6.86 -0.04 5.83
N LEU A 37 -7.28 0.64 4.75
CA LEU A 37 -6.43 0.88 3.60
C LEU A 37 -5.30 1.88 3.91
N ILE A 38 -5.44 2.78 4.89
CA ILE A 38 -4.33 3.60 5.41
C ILE A 38 -3.25 2.70 6.02
N PHE A 39 -3.63 1.79 6.92
CA PHE A 39 -2.69 0.89 7.58
C PHE A 39 -2.03 -0.08 6.59
N LEU A 40 -2.81 -0.63 5.66
CA LEU A 40 -2.30 -1.51 4.62
C LEU A 40 -1.30 -0.77 3.71
N SER A 41 -1.62 0.48 3.34
CA SER A 41 -0.75 1.35 2.55
C SER A 41 0.56 1.66 3.28
N PHE A 42 0.49 2.00 4.56
CA PHE A 42 1.68 2.18 5.39
C PHE A 42 2.55 0.92 5.42
N TYR A 43 1.93 -0.23 5.67
CA TYR A 43 2.62 -1.52 5.72
C TYR A 43 3.29 -1.87 4.39
N ALA A 44 2.58 -1.67 3.27
CA ALA A 44 3.11 -1.90 1.93
C ALA A 44 4.35 -1.03 1.66
N GLY A 45 4.28 0.26 1.99
CA GLY A 45 5.40 1.20 1.90
C GLY A 45 6.61 0.73 2.70
N PHE A 46 6.38 0.31 3.94
CA PHE A 46 7.42 -0.18 4.84
C PHE A 46 8.11 -1.45 4.32
N VAL A 47 7.34 -2.47 3.94
CA VAL A 47 7.87 -3.77 3.49
C VAL A 47 8.62 -3.63 2.17
N LEU A 48 8.06 -2.90 1.19
CA LEU A 48 8.68 -2.72 -0.12
C LEU A 48 9.97 -1.90 -0.02
N HIS A 49 10.03 -0.93 0.89
CA HIS A 49 11.28 -0.22 1.17
C HIS A 49 12.34 -1.15 1.79
N LYS A 50 11.99 -1.92 2.83
CA LYS A 50 12.91 -2.89 3.46
C LYS A 50 13.47 -3.90 2.44
N LYS A 51 12.66 -4.27 1.44
CA LYS A 51 13.05 -5.19 0.36
C LYS A 51 13.77 -4.52 -0.82
N LYS A 52 14.04 -3.21 -0.77
CA LYS A 52 14.63 -2.41 -1.87
C LYS A 52 13.83 -2.51 -3.17
N GLN A 53 12.50 -2.53 -3.04
CA GLN A 53 11.53 -2.82 -4.10
C GLN A 53 10.56 -1.65 -4.32
N LEU A 54 10.98 -0.41 -4.04
CA LEU A 54 10.11 0.78 -4.15
C LEU A 54 9.51 0.98 -5.55
N PHE A 55 10.18 0.56 -6.60
CA PHE A 55 9.63 0.61 -7.97
C PHE A 55 8.29 -0.13 -8.09
N PHE A 56 8.13 -1.23 -7.34
CA PHE A 56 6.89 -1.99 -7.31
C PHE A 56 5.75 -1.25 -6.59
N LEU A 57 6.02 -0.28 -5.71
CA LEU A 57 4.94 0.59 -5.17
C LEU A 57 4.31 1.43 -6.27
N PHE A 58 5.12 2.01 -7.16
CA PHE A 58 4.61 2.82 -8.26
C PHE A 58 3.74 1.98 -9.21
N LEU A 59 4.27 0.83 -9.66
CA LEU A 59 3.52 -0.09 -10.52
C LEU A 59 2.25 -0.62 -9.84
N GLY A 60 2.34 -0.93 -8.54
CA GLY A 60 1.22 -1.36 -7.73
C GLY A 60 0.11 -0.31 -7.72
N ASN A 61 0.41 0.93 -7.34
CA ASN A 61 -0.61 1.99 -7.30
C ASN A 61 -1.29 2.23 -8.64
N VAL A 62 -0.53 2.25 -9.75
CA VAL A 62 -1.11 2.42 -11.09
C VAL A 62 -2.04 1.25 -11.41
N SER A 63 -1.58 0.01 -11.20
CA SER A 63 -2.35 -1.20 -11.50
C SER A 63 -3.62 -1.30 -10.64
N THR A 64 -3.51 -1.01 -9.34
CA THR A 64 -4.64 -1.07 -8.40
C THR A 64 -5.66 0.03 -8.66
N THR A 65 -5.20 1.20 -9.15
CA THR A 65 -6.10 2.29 -9.57
C THR A 65 -6.87 1.91 -10.84
N ILE A 66 -6.18 1.36 -11.84
CA ILE A 66 -6.81 0.89 -13.08
C ILE A 66 -7.83 -0.21 -12.77
N THR A 67 -7.45 -1.22 -11.99
CA THR A 67 -8.36 -2.30 -11.62
C THR A 67 -9.51 -1.82 -10.75
N SER A 68 -9.32 -0.84 -9.86
CA SER A 68 -10.41 -0.23 -9.10
C SER A 68 -11.39 0.52 -10.00
N TYR A 69 -10.88 1.24 -11.00
CA TYR A 69 -11.71 1.91 -11.99
C TYR A 69 -12.50 0.91 -12.84
N LEU A 70 -11.86 -0.17 -13.30
CA LEU A 70 -12.54 -1.25 -14.02
C LEU A 70 -13.61 -1.90 -13.16
N ALA A 71 -13.31 -2.25 -11.90
CA ALA A 71 -14.27 -2.83 -10.98
C ALA A 71 -15.49 -1.92 -10.78
N TYR A 72 -15.27 -0.61 -10.67
CA TYR A 72 -16.36 0.36 -10.63
C TYR A 72 -17.27 0.30 -11.88
N LEU A 73 -16.70 0.23 -13.09
CA LEU A 73 -17.49 0.18 -14.33
C LEU A 73 -18.39 -1.05 -14.42
N TYR A 74 -17.97 -2.18 -13.85
CA TYR A 74 -18.74 -3.42 -13.85
C TYR A 74 -19.71 -3.56 -12.68
N PHE A 75 -19.45 -2.88 -11.56
CA PHE A 75 -20.18 -3.06 -10.30
C PHE A 75 -20.49 -1.69 -9.67
N SER A 76 -21.65 -1.12 -10.00
CA SER A 76 -22.02 0.27 -9.69
C SER A 76 -22.83 0.46 -8.40
N ASP A 77 -22.94 -0.56 -7.54
CA ASP A 77 -23.89 -0.59 -6.42
C ASP A 77 -23.74 0.58 -5.41
N TRP A 78 -22.55 1.15 -5.30
CA TRP A 78 -22.24 2.19 -4.31
C TRP A 78 -22.21 3.62 -4.88
N HIS A 79 -22.55 3.84 -6.16
CA HIS A 79 -22.42 5.14 -6.84
C HIS A 79 -23.11 6.29 -6.07
N SER A 80 -24.31 6.05 -5.56
CA SER A 80 -25.11 7.09 -4.87
C SER A 80 -24.67 7.35 -3.42
N PHE A 81 -23.89 6.45 -2.81
CA PHE A 81 -23.53 6.55 -1.40
C PHE A 81 -22.53 7.68 -1.11
N TYR A 82 -21.63 7.97 -2.06
CA TYR A 82 -20.55 8.94 -1.88
C TYR A 82 -20.80 10.29 -2.59
N GLN A 83 -22.07 10.65 -2.81
CA GLN A 83 -22.41 11.97 -3.34
C GLN A 83 -21.87 13.10 -2.44
N PRO A 84 -21.45 14.23 -3.02
CA PRO A 84 -21.58 14.63 -4.43
C PRO A 84 -20.43 14.17 -5.34
N PHE A 85 -19.49 13.36 -4.85
CA PHE A 85 -18.29 13.01 -5.62
C PHE A 85 -18.55 11.89 -6.62
N HIS A 86 -18.13 12.10 -7.87
CA HIS A 86 -18.17 11.05 -8.88
C HIS A 86 -17.20 9.91 -8.50
N PRO A 87 -17.59 8.62 -8.62
CA PRO A 87 -16.75 7.48 -8.26
C PRO A 87 -15.34 7.51 -8.85
N THR A 88 -15.20 7.90 -10.12
CA THR A 88 -13.89 8.06 -10.78
C THR A 88 -12.99 9.06 -10.04
N MET A 89 -13.54 10.22 -9.66
CA MET A 89 -12.79 11.24 -8.93
C MET A 89 -12.39 10.73 -7.55
N LEU A 90 -13.29 10.01 -6.90
CA LEU A 90 -13.08 9.45 -5.57
C LEU A 90 -11.99 8.36 -5.58
N ILE A 91 -12.00 7.47 -6.59
CA ILE A 91 -10.95 6.47 -6.78
C ILE A 91 -9.59 7.15 -7.01
N LEU A 92 -9.52 8.15 -7.89
CA LEU A 92 -8.28 8.87 -8.17
C LEU A 92 -7.75 9.62 -6.93
N LEU A 93 -8.62 10.32 -6.21
CA LEU A 93 -8.25 11.04 -4.99
C LEU A 93 -7.73 10.10 -3.93
N LEU A 94 -8.40 8.99 -3.68
CA LEU A 94 -7.97 8.01 -2.68
C LEU A 94 -6.66 7.32 -3.09
N SER A 95 -6.50 6.96 -4.36
CA SER A 95 -5.23 6.44 -4.86
C SER A 95 -4.06 7.39 -4.63
N LEU A 96 -4.26 8.70 -4.79
CA LEU A 96 -3.25 9.72 -4.46
C LEU A 96 -3.07 9.89 -2.95
N LEU A 97 -4.17 9.93 -2.19
CA LEU A 97 -4.15 10.10 -0.74
C LEU A 97 -3.34 8.98 -0.07
N TYR A 98 -3.49 7.74 -0.52
CA TYR A 98 -2.80 6.59 0.04
C TYR A 98 -1.29 6.54 -0.27
N LEU A 99 -0.78 7.39 -1.17
CA LEU A 99 0.66 7.57 -1.32
C LEU A 99 1.30 8.16 -0.06
N ILE A 100 0.57 8.99 0.70
CA ILE A 100 1.07 9.61 1.94
C ILE A 100 1.44 8.54 3.00
N PRO A 101 0.52 7.64 3.43
CA PRO A 101 0.88 6.59 4.36
C PRO A 101 1.93 5.63 3.79
N GLN A 102 1.95 5.35 2.49
CA GLN A 102 3.03 4.55 1.87
C GLN A 102 4.39 5.24 2.01
N MET A 103 4.48 6.55 1.77
CA MET A 103 5.70 7.34 1.94
C MET A 103 6.15 7.34 3.41
N LEU A 104 5.21 7.47 4.35
CA LEU A 104 5.51 7.37 5.79
C LEU A 104 6.06 5.98 6.13
N GLY A 105 5.44 4.91 5.65
CA GLY A 105 5.94 3.54 5.83
C GLY A 105 7.36 3.36 5.31
N ALA A 106 7.64 3.85 4.10
CA ALA A 106 8.97 3.82 3.50
C ALA A 106 9.99 4.64 4.31
N PHE A 107 9.60 5.82 4.80
CA PHE A 107 10.43 6.65 5.68
C PHE A 107 10.83 5.92 6.96
N TRP A 108 9.86 5.29 7.64
CA TRP A 108 10.15 4.51 8.84
C TRP A 108 11.04 3.30 8.54
N ALA A 109 10.79 2.57 7.45
CA ALA A 109 11.65 1.46 7.04
C ALA A 109 13.12 1.86 6.86
N ARG A 110 13.37 3.05 6.31
CA ARG A 110 14.72 3.62 6.19
C ARG A 110 15.36 3.82 7.56
N ILE A 111 14.65 4.41 8.52
CA ILE A 111 15.14 4.64 9.89
C ILE A 111 15.52 3.32 10.55
N PHE A 112 14.66 2.30 10.49
CA PHE A 112 14.93 1.01 11.12
C PHE A 112 16.10 0.28 10.47
N THR A 113 16.20 0.30 9.14
CA THR A 113 17.30 -0.35 8.42
C THR A 113 18.66 0.27 8.77
N HIS A 114 18.75 1.60 8.89
CA HIS A 114 20.00 2.26 9.34
C HIS A 114 20.39 1.87 10.78
N ARG A 115 19.41 1.71 11.68
CA ARG A 115 19.67 1.29 13.06
C ARG A 115 20.17 -0.16 13.14
N GLU A 116 19.59 -1.06 12.35
CA GLU A 116 20.02 -2.46 12.26
C GLU A 116 21.49 -2.56 11.82
N VAL A 117 21.87 -1.88 10.73
CA VAL A 117 23.26 -1.87 10.21
C VAL A 117 24.25 -1.31 11.25
N LYS A 118 23.91 -0.21 11.91
CA LYS A 118 24.77 0.39 12.96
C LYS A 118 24.97 -0.54 14.17
N THR A 119 23.96 -1.35 14.49
CA THR A 119 24.01 -2.27 15.62
C THR A 119 24.89 -3.48 15.33
N ILE A 120 24.81 -4.02 14.11
CA ILE A 120 25.67 -5.12 13.64
C ILE A 120 27.14 -4.69 13.65
N SER A 121 27.45 -3.52 13.06
CA SER A 121 28.82 -2.97 13.04
C SER A 121 29.41 -2.81 14.46
N ARG A 122 28.61 -2.36 15.45
CA ARG A 122 29.04 -2.24 16.85
C ARG A 122 29.25 -3.58 17.56
N LYS A 123 28.57 -4.65 17.13
CA LYS A 123 28.78 -6.00 17.67
C LYS A 123 30.06 -6.60 17.10
N ASP A 124 30.27 -6.48 15.79
CA ASP A 124 31.48 -6.99 15.13
C ASP A 124 32.73 -6.35 15.72
N GLN A 125 32.76 -5.03 15.88
CA GLN A 125 33.90 -4.33 16.50
C GLN A 125 34.19 -4.75 17.95
N ARG A 126 33.17 -5.21 18.69
CA ARG A 126 33.37 -5.74 20.05
C ARG A 126 33.95 -7.15 20.06
N ASN A 127 33.63 -7.98 19.06
CA ASN A 127 34.20 -9.31 18.94
C ASN A 127 35.69 -9.27 18.57
N TYR A 128 36.14 -8.32 17.73
CA TYR A 128 37.57 -8.17 17.40
C TYR A 128 38.44 -7.62 18.54
N ARG A 129 37.84 -7.10 19.62
CA ARG A 129 38.56 -6.56 20.79
C ARG A 129 38.72 -7.56 21.95
N LYS A 130 38.18 -8.77 21.79
CA LYS A 130 38.35 -9.88 22.75
C LYS A 130 39.31 -10.89 22.16
#